data_AF-A0A348TPG8-F1
#
_entry.id   AF-A0A348TPG8-F1
#
_cell.length_a   1.000
_cell.length_b   1.000
_cell.length_c   1.000
_cell.angle_alpha   90.00
_cell.angle_beta   90.00
_cell.angle_gamma   90.00
#
_symmetry.space_group_name_H-M   'P 1'
#
loop_
_entity.id
_entity.type
_entity.pdbx_description
1 polymer ?
#
loop_
_entity_poly.entity_id
_entity_poly.type
_entity_poly.pdbx_seq_one_letter_code
_entity_poly.pdbx_strand_id
1 'polypeptide(L)' 'MRSKEEIVKNWLPRYTDTPLKSFGEYVLLTNFTNYVQLFTE' A
#
# COMPACT_ATOMS: atom_id res chain seq x y z
N MET A 1 2.02 6.43 -24.51
CA MET A 1 1.00 5.91 -23.57
C MET A 1 1.73 5.45 -22.32
N ARG A 2 1.22 5.76 -21.12
CA ARG A 2 1.79 5.18 -19.89
C ARG A 2 1.26 3.76 -19.72
N SER A 3 2.14 2.83 -19.38
CA SER A 3 1.72 1.45 -19.11
C SER A 3 0.96 1.36 -17.79
N LYS A 4 0.12 0.33 -17.63
CA LYS A 4 -0.53 0.03 -16.33
C LYS A 4 0.50 -0.07 -15.21
N GLU A 5 1.64 -0.68 -15.50
CA GLU A 5 2.72 -0.87 -14.56
C GLU A 5 3.36 0.46 -14.11
N GLU A 6 3.61 1.39 -15.03
CA GLU A 6 4.10 2.73 -14.68
C GLU A 6 3.09 3.50 -13.82
N ILE A 7 1.80 3.38 -14.11
CA ILE A 7 0.74 4.04 -13.34
C ILE A 7 0.71 3.49 -11.91
N VAL A 8 0.71 2.17 -11.75
CA VAL A 8 0.69 1.53 -10.42
C VAL A 8 1.95 1.86 -9.63
N LYS A 9 3.13 1.78 -10.25
CA LYS A 9 4.42 2.12 -9.61
C LYS A 9 4.48 3.57 -9.15
N ASN A 10 3.77 4.48 -9.83
CA ASN A 10 3.68 5.88 -9.43
C ASN A 10 2.64 6.12 -8.33
N TRP A 11 1.48 5.47 -8.40
CA TRP A 11 0.34 5.79 -7.53
C TRP A 11 0.41 5.09 -6.18
N LEU A 12 0.76 3.80 -6.15
CA LEU A 12 0.77 3.03 -4.90
C LEU A 12 1.57 3.71 -3.77
N PRO A 13 2.85 4.11 -3.97
CA PRO A 13 3.61 4.79 -2.91
C PRO A 13 3.06 6.18 -2.55
N ARG A 14 2.33 6.85 -3.44
CA ARG A 14 1.72 8.16 -3.17
C ARG A 14 0.52 8.07 -2.24
N TYR A 15 -0.28 7.01 -2.35
CA TYR A 15 -1.48 6.83 -1.53
C TYR A 15 -1.19 6.14 -0.19
N THR A 16 -0.10 5.38 -0.08
CA THR A 16 0.24 4.62 1.12
C THR A 16 1.43 5.20 1.91
N ASP A 17 2.09 6.22 1.37
CA ASP A 17 3.36 6.76 1.88
C ASP A 17 4.42 5.67 2.16
N THR A 18 4.37 4.57 1.39
CA THR A 18 5.19 3.38 1.61
C THR A 18 5.94 3.03 0.32
N PRO A 19 7.28 2.87 0.35
CA PRO A 19 8.05 2.46 -0.83
C PRO A 19 7.60 1.09 -1.37
N LEU A 20 7.60 0.92 -2.69
CA LEU A 20 7.20 -0.34 -3.34
C LEU A 20 7.96 -1.57 -2.83
N LYS A 21 9.24 -1.42 -2.49
CA LYS A 21 10.11 -2.48 -1.96
C LYS A 21 9.79 -2.88 -0.51
N SER A 22 8.97 -2.10 0.18
CA SER A 22 8.60 -2.32 1.58
C SER A 22 7.29 -3.09 1.73
N PHE A 23 6.57 -3.35 0.62
CA PHE A 23 5.38 -4.20 0.64
C PHE A 23 5.76 -5.67 0.75
N GLY A 24 5.10 -6.38 1.67
CA GLY A 24 5.19 -7.83 1.77
C GLY A 24 4.39 -8.55 0.68
N GLU A 25 4.59 -9.86 0.58
CA GLU A 25 3.87 -10.71 -0.37
C GLU A 25 2.38 -10.83 -0.02
N TYR A 26 2.04 -10.74 1.26
CA TYR A 26 0.68 -10.85 1.78
C TYR A 26 0.14 -9.48 2.18
N VAL A 27 -1.05 -9.14 1.70
CA VAL A 27 -1.72 -7.86 1.97
C VAL A 27 -3.02 -8.12 2.70
N LEU A 28 -3.21 -7.43 3.83
CA LEU A 28 -4.48 -7.34 4.53
C LEU A 28 -5.11 -5.98 4.24
N LEU A 29 -6.39 -5.97 3.90
CA LEU A 29 -7.16 -4.75 3.70
C LEU A 29 -8.19 -4.63 4.81
N THR A 30 -8.34 -3.44 5.36
CA THR A 30 -9.36 -3.14 6.36
C THR A 30 -9.95 -1.76 6.11
N ASN A 31 -11.23 -1.62 6.44
CA ASN A 31 -11.97 -0.36 6.47
C ASN A 31 -12.11 0.21 7.90
N PHE A 32 -11.47 -0.42 8.90
CA PHE A 32 -11.51 -0.01 10.29
C PHE A 32 -10.13 0.48 10.76
N THR A 33 -10.00 1.76 11.08
CA THR A 33 -8.75 2.36 11.58
C THR A 33 -8.25 1.69 12.87
N ASN A 34 -9.16 1.21 13.73
CA ASN A 34 -8.79 0.51 14.97
C ASN A 34 -7.95 -0.75 14.72
N TYR A 35 -8.16 -1.46 13.61
CA TYR A 35 -7.37 -2.65 13.29
C TYR A 35 -5.93 -2.29 12.93
N VAL A 36 -5.70 -1.12 12.35
CA VAL A 36 -4.34 -0.64 12.08
C VAL A 36 -3.61 -0.36 13.38
N GLN A 37 -4.28 0.30 14.35
CA GLN A 37 -3.70 0.58 15.67
C GLN A 37 -3.34 -0.71 16.40
N LEU A 38 -4.29 -1.64 16.52
CA LEU A 38 -4.08 -2.94 17.18
C LEU A 38 -3.01 -3.81 16.50
N PHE A 39 -2.83 -3.69 15.19
CA PHE A 39 -1.79 -4.43 14.47
C PHE A 39 -0.37 -3.87 14.73
N THR A 40 -0.28 -2.60 15.10
CA THR A 40 1.01 -1.92 15.36
C THR A 40 1.44 -1.88 16.82
N GLU A 41 0.58 -2.30 17.74
CA GLU A 41 0.89 -2.50 19.18
C GLU A 41 1.67 -3.80 19.42
#